data_AF-A0AAE8W3U8-F1
#
_entry.id   AF-A0AAE8W3U8-F1
#
_cell.length_a   1.000
_cell.length_b   1.000
_cell.length_c   1.000
_cell.angle_alpha   90.00
_cell.angle_beta   90.00
_cell.angle_gamma   90.00
#
_symmetry.space_group_name_H-M   'P 1'
#
loop_
_entity.id
_entity.type
_entity.pdbx_description
1 polymer ?
#
loop_
_entity_poly.entity_id
_entity_poly.type
_entity_poly.pdbx_seq_one_letter_code
_entity_poly.pdbx_strand_id
1 'polypeptide(L)' 'MARLGTLRAHRGRGLATALLLRALHACAADGLTAVELEVDPKNPTDPLKIYARAGFAVKTRLAEYRLTEN' A
#
# COMPACT_ATOMS: atom_id res chain seq x y z
N MET A 1 2.78 12.72 -0.47
CA MET A 1 2.74 11.25 -0.63
C MET A 1 3.42 10.58 0.56
N ALA A 2 2.73 9.70 1.28
CA ALA A 2 3.32 8.91 2.37
C ALA A 2 3.74 7.52 1.85
N ARG A 3 4.74 6.91 2.47
CA ARG A 3 5.22 5.56 2.12
C ARG A 3 5.09 4.63 3.32
N LEU A 4 4.65 3.40 3.07
CA LEU A 4 4.59 2.34 4.07
C LEU A 4 5.64 1.28 3.74
N GLY A 5 6.50 0.97 4.71
CA GLY A 5 7.54 -0.04 4.55
C GLY A 5 7.89 -0.69 5.88
N THR A 6 8.34 -1.94 5.82
CA THR A 6 8.91 -2.64 6.96
C THR A 6 10.35 -3.04 6.64
N LEU A 7 11.26 -2.74 7.58
CA LEU A 7 12.64 -3.18 7.51
C LEU A 7 12.69 -4.71 7.37
N ARG A 8 13.63 -5.22 6.56
CA ARG A 8 13.74 -6.65 6.25
C ARG A 8 13.77 -7.53 7.51
N ALA A 9 14.53 -7.12 8.52
CA ALA A 9 14.67 -7.85 9.79
C ALA A 9 13.36 -7.94 10.61
N HIS A 10 12.33 -7.17 10.27
CA HIS A 10 11.08 -7.09 11.01
C HIS A 10 9.85 -7.52 10.18
N ARG A 11 10.06 -8.13 9.01
CA ARG A 11 8.98 -8.69 8.17
C ARG A 11 8.37 -9.95 8.83
N GLY A 12 7.15 -10.30 8.41
CA GLY A 12 6.43 -11.47 8.94
C GLY A 12 5.83 -11.29 10.34
N ARG A 13 5.94 -10.09 10.93
CA ARG A 13 5.49 -9.77 12.30
C ARG A 13 4.23 -8.89 12.35
N GLY A 14 3.55 -8.69 11.21
CA GLY A 14 2.32 -7.88 11.13
C GLY A 14 2.50 -6.36 11.23
N LEU A 15 3.72 -5.83 11.32
CA LEU A 15 3.97 -4.39 11.49
C LEU A 15 3.36 -3.52 10.38
N ALA A 16 3.47 -3.94 9.12
CA ALA A 16 2.90 -3.21 8.00
C ALA A 16 1.37 -3.09 8.12
N THR A 17 0.70 -4.20 8.46
CA THR A 17 -0.75 -4.23 8.69
C THR A 17 -1.14 -3.35 9.87
N ALA A 18 -0.41 -3.40 10.99
CA ALA A 18 -0.70 -2.57 12.15
C ALA A 18 -0.60 -1.07 11.85
N LEU A 19 0.45 -0.66 11.14
CA LEU A 19 0.63 0.74 10.72
C LEU A 19 -0.45 1.17 9.72
N LEU A 20 -0.79 0.32 8.76
CA LEU A 20 -1.87 0.58 7.80
C LEU A 20 -3.20 0.79 8.50
N LEU A 21 -3.60 -0.13 9.39
CA LEU A 21 -4.87 -0.02 10.13
C LEU A 21 -4.92 1.23 11.00
N ARG A 22 -3.80 1.59 11.65
CA ARG A 22 -3.75 2.84 12.43
C ARG A 22 -3.93 4.08 11.54
N ALA A 23 -3.34 4.10 10.35
CA ALA A 23 -3.54 5.19 9.40
C ALA A 23 -5.00 5.26 8.93
N LEU A 24 -5.63 4.13 8.61
CA LEU A 24 -7.03 4.08 8.20
C LEU A 24 -7.98 4.58 9.30
N HIS A 25 -7.74 4.19 10.56
CA HIS A 25 -8.53 4.70 11.69
C HIS A 25 -8.36 6.20 11.88
N ALA A 26 -7.14 6.74 11.69
CA ALA A 26 -6.92 8.18 11.74
C ALA A 26 -7.67 8.91 10.61
N CYS A 27 -7.62 8.39 9.38
CA CYS A 27 -8.39 8.92 8.27
C CYS A 27 -9.90 8.91 8.55
N ALA A 28 -10.42 7.81 9.10
CA ALA A 28 -11.83 7.72 9.44
C ALA A 28 -12.24 8.71 10.55
N ALA A 29 -11.38 8.94 11.54
CA ALA A 29 -11.61 9.93 12.59
C ALA A 29 -11.66 11.37 12.04
N ASP A 30 -10.92 11.63 10.96
CA ASP A 30 -10.92 12.91 10.24
C ASP A 30 -12.07 13.03 9.21
N GLY A 31 -12.97 12.04 9.14
CA GLY A 31 -14.13 12.04 8.25
C GLY A 31 -13.83 11.69 6.79
N LEU A 32 -12.64 11.15 6.50
CA LEU A 32 -12.32 10.66 5.15
C LEU A 32 -13.11 9.39 4.85
N THR A 33 -13.69 9.34 3.65
CA THR A 33 -14.53 8.21 3.19
C THR A 33 -13.82 7.24 2.27
N ALA A 34 -12.64 7.62 1.78
CA ALA A 34 -11.83 6.81 0.87
C ALA A 34 -10.34 7.02 1.09
N VAL A 35 -9.57 5.94 0.92
CA VAL A 35 -8.11 5.95 0.88
C VAL A 35 -7.67 5.14 -0.33
N GLU A 36 -6.73 5.68 -1.10
CA GLU A 36 -6.16 5.02 -2.28
C GLU A 36 -4.65 4.84 -2.11
N LEU A 37 -4.14 3.74 -2.65
CA LEU A 37 -2.74 3.37 -2.60
C LEU A 37 -2.29 2.95 -4.00
N GLU A 38 -1.18 3.52 -4.44
CA GLU A 38 -0.49 3.06 -5.63
C GLU A 38 0.61 2.07 -5.23
N VAL A 39 0.67 0.95 -5.93
CA VAL A 39 1.55 -0.17 -5.60
C VAL A 39 2.19 -0.68 -6.88
N ASP A 40 3.51 -0.82 -6.88
CA ASP A 40 4.21 -1.50 -7.96
C ASP A 40 3.98 -3.03 -7.85
N PRO A 41 3.32 -3.67 -8.83
CA PRO A 41 3.09 -5.11 -8.83
C PRO A 41 4.40 -5.92 -8.95
N LYS A 42 5.51 -5.31 -9.38
CA LYS A 42 6.83 -5.97 -9.49
C LYS A 42 7.54 -6.10 -8.15
N ASN A 43 6.96 -5.59 -7.06
CA ASN A 43 7.54 -5.75 -5.73
C ASN A 43 7.55 -7.24 -5.33
N PRO A 44 8.72 -7.83 -4.96
CA PRO A 44 8.87 -9.26 -4.70
C PRO A 44 8.02 -9.78 -3.52
N THR A 45 7.58 -8.91 -2.62
CA THR A 45 6.53 -9.24 -1.65
C THR A 45 5.17 -8.98 -2.29
N ASP A 46 4.32 -10.01 -2.42
CA ASP A 46 2.92 -9.92 -2.85
C ASP A 46 2.16 -8.86 -2.01
N PRO A 47 2.13 -7.59 -2.45
CA PRO A 47 1.67 -6.49 -1.62
C PRO A 47 0.14 -6.52 -1.52
N LEU A 48 -0.48 -7.10 -2.54
CA LEU A 48 -1.92 -7.22 -2.69
C LEU A 48 -2.51 -8.04 -1.54
N LYS A 49 -1.79 -9.04 -1.01
CA LYS A 49 -2.26 -9.79 0.18
C LYS A 49 -2.45 -8.91 1.41
N ILE A 50 -1.57 -7.94 1.66
CA ILE A 50 -1.68 -7.07 2.83
C ILE A 50 -2.87 -6.12 2.67
N TYR A 51 -2.99 -5.50 1.49
CA TYR A 51 -4.05 -4.54 1.21
C TYR A 51 -5.43 -5.19 1.11
N ALA A 52 -5.54 -6.36 0.46
CA ALA A 52 -6.79 -7.12 0.38
C ALA A 52 -7.31 -7.52 1.76
N ARG A 53 -6.43 -7.93 2.68
CA ARG A 53 -6.80 -8.23 4.08
C ARG A 53 -7.29 -7.02 4.86
N ALA A 54 -6.89 -5.81 4.46
CA ALA A 54 -7.37 -4.56 5.03
C ALA A 54 -8.64 -4.03 4.34
N GLY A 55 -9.22 -4.78 3.40
CA GLY A 55 -10.45 -4.41 2.70
C GLY A 55 -10.25 -3.58 1.43
N PHE A 56 -9.01 -3.37 0.98
CA PHE A 56 -8.77 -2.70 -0.30
C PHE A 56 -9.14 -3.61 -1.47
N ALA A 57 -9.67 -2.99 -2.52
CA ALA A 57 -9.89 -3.61 -3.83
C ALA A 57 -9.09 -2.86 -4.90
N VAL A 58 -8.74 -3.54 -5.99
CA VAL A 58 -8.11 -2.89 -7.14
C VAL A 58 -9.14 -1.98 -7.81
N LYS A 59 -8.89 -0.66 -7.75
CA LYS A 59 -9.73 0.34 -8.44
C LYS A 59 -9.26 0.62 -9.86
N THR A 60 -7.95 0.67 -10.09
CA THR A 60 -7.36 1.05 -11.38
C THR A 60 -6.03 0.35 -11.58
N ARG A 61 -5.69 0.03 -12.83
CA ARG A 61 -4.36 -0.42 -13.24
C ARG A 61 -3.75 0.66 -14.12
N LEU A 62 -2.55 1.10 -13.75
CA LEU A 62 -1.80 2.13 -14.46
C LEU A 62 -0.60 1.50 -15.14
N ALA A 63 -0.22 2.05 -16.30
CA ALA A 63 1.00 1.69 -17.01
C ALA A 63 1.89 2.93 -17.10
N GLU A 64 3.11 2.83 -16.58
CA GLU A 64 4.12 3.88 -16.68
C GLU A 64 4.97 3.64 -17.93
N TYR A 65 5.08 4.66 -18.77
CA TYR A 65 5.94 4.65 -19.95
C TYR A 65 7.16 5.54 -19.68
N ARG A 66 8.35 5.03 -19.98
CA ARG A 66 9.59 5.79 -19.88
C ARG A 66 10.24 5.87 -21.25
N LEU A 67 10.46 7.09 -21.73
CA LEU A 67 11.31 7.31 -22.90
C LEU A 67 12.77 7.03 -22.50
N THR A 68 13.45 6.18 -23.26
CA THR A 68 14.88 5.94 -23.11
C THR A 68 15.59 6.53 -24.32
N GLU A 69 16.44 7.52 -24.09
CA GLU A 69 17.36 8.03 -25.11
C GLU A 69 18.46 6.99 -25.39
N ASN A 70 18.87 6.91 -26.65
CA ASN A 70 19.78 5.89 -27.20
C ASN A 70 21.21 6.40 -27.23
#